data_AF-A0A7S6W471-F1
#
_entry.id   AF-A0A7S6W471-F1
#
_cell.length_a   1.000
_cell.length_b   1.000
_cell.length_c   1.000
_cell.angle_alpha   90.00
_cell.angle_beta   90.00
_cell.angle_gamma   90.00
#
_symmetry.space_group_name_H-M   'P 1'
#
loop_
_entity.id
_entity.type
_entity.pdbx_description
1 polymer ?
#
loop_
_entity_poly.entity_id
_entity_poly.type
_entity_poly.pdbx_seq_one_letter_code
_entity_poly.pdbx_strand_id
1 'polypeptide(L)'
;MKFIVAVILSLSIAALVYYFNSTPSTTTNLPASTVAVNDGPKAYLTASYKMNVDGRDFSLKMVYDFPNSQVCEAQLNTTDTMNMISTFKQRCSSDSVCKEADISSCSSFTDQKYKDMLDKNYHDTHYIYLSDSKLTDQRGVIVFWGLNEQESEKMCDYVKKSNRTINPINIECL
;
A
#
# COMPACT_ATOMS: atom_id res chain seq x y z
N MET A 1 39.36 -31.24 -27.49
CA MET A 1 39.26 -29.96 -26.76
C MET A 1 37.90 -29.27 -26.97
N LYS A 2 36.79 -29.88 -26.55
CA LYS A 2 35.46 -29.20 -26.52
C LYS A 2 34.67 -29.46 -25.23
N PHE A 3 35.09 -30.42 -24.40
CA PHE A 3 34.42 -30.75 -23.13
C PHE A 3 34.91 -29.96 -21.91
N ILE A 4 36.09 -29.33 -21.97
CA ILE A 4 36.64 -28.58 -20.83
C ILE A 4 36.07 -27.14 -20.78
N VAL A 5 35.66 -26.58 -21.92
CA VAL A 5 35.09 -25.22 -21.98
C VAL A 5 33.66 -25.17 -21.43
N ALA A 6 32.89 -26.26 -21.53
CA ALA A 6 31.51 -26.31 -21.05
C ALA A 6 31.39 -26.36 -19.51
N VAL A 7 32.39 -26.92 -18.82
CA VAL A 7 32.37 -27.04 -17.35
C VAL A 7 32.79 -25.73 -16.66
N ILE A 8 33.64 -24.92 -17.31
CA ILE A 8 34.07 -23.62 -16.77
C ILE A 8 32.96 -22.56 -16.93
N LEU A 9 32.14 -22.66 -17.99
CA LEU A 9 30.98 -21.80 -18.22
C LEU A 9 29.79 -22.13 -17.30
N SER A 10 29.60 -23.39 -16.88
CA SER A 10 28.51 -23.74 -15.96
C SER A 10 28.81 -23.37 -14.51
N LEU A 11 30.07 -23.44 -14.08
CA LEU A 11 30.51 -23.02 -12.74
C LEU A 11 30.39 -21.51 -12.53
N SER A 12 30.61 -20.70 -13.57
CA SER A 12 30.47 -19.25 -13.50
C SER A 12 29.00 -18.80 -13.43
N ILE A 13 28.09 -19.51 -14.10
CA ILE A 13 26.64 -19.26 -14.02
C ILE A 13 26.09 -19.68 -12.65
N ALA A 14 26.51 -20.83 -12.11
CA ALA A 14 26.10 -21.27 -10.77
C ALA A 14 26.59 -20.32 -9.67
N ALA A 15 27.80 -19.77 -9.80
CA ALA A 15 28.33 -18.76 -8.90
C ALA A 15 27.58 -17.41 -9.01
N LEU A 16 27.14 -17.01 -10.21
CA LEU A 16 26.31 -15.83 -10.42
C LEU A 16 24.90 -16.00 -9.83
N VAL A 17 24.26 -17.16 -10.04
CA VAL A 17 22.95 -17.47 -9.45
C VAL A 17 23.04 -17.56 -7.92
N TYR A 18 24.12 -18.15 -7.39
CA TYR A 18 24.39 -18.14 -5.94
C TYR A 18 24.66 -16.72 -5.46
N TYR A 19 25.44 -15.90 -6.15
CA TYR A 19 25.69 -14.51 -5.77
C TYR A 19 24.39 -13.69 -5.74
N PHE A 20 23.51 -13.81 -6.74
CA PHE A 20 22.21 -13.12 -6.77
C PHE A 20 21.20 -13.66 -5.75
N ASN A 21 21.21 -14.96 -5.44
CA ASN A 21 20.33 -15.57 -4.42
C ASN A 21 20.87 -15.49 -2.99
N SER A 22 22.19 -15.26 -2.81
CA SER A 22 22.88 -15.25 -1.51
C SER A 22 23.34 -13.88 -1.08
N THR A 23 23.24 -12.84 -1.93
CA THR A 23 22.97 -11.52 -1.41
C THR A 23 21.59 -11.59 -0.79
N PRO A 24 21.43 -11.62 0.55
CA PRO A 24 20.19 -11.12 1.09
C PRO A 24 20.05 -9.74 0.45
N SER A 25 18.95 -9.51 -0.28
CA SER A 25 18.43 -8.18 -0.42
C SER A 25 18.50 -7.64 0.99
N THR A 26 19.44 -6.75 1.23
CA THR A 26 19.47 -5.99 2.46
C THR A 26 18.28 -5.06 2.23
N THR A 27 17.08 -5.61 2.42
CA THR A 27 15.94 -4.87 2.90
C THR A 27 16.42 -4.46 4.28
N THR A 28 17.24 -3.43 4.29
CA THR A 28 17.63 -2.76 5.50
C THR A 28 16.29 -2.43 6.09
N ASN A 29 15.96 -3.05 7.23
CA ASN A 29 14.90 -2.59 8.11
C ASN A 29 15.37 -1.25 8.68
N LEU A 30 15.62 -0.28 7.78
CA LEU A 30 15.81 1.11 8.08
C LEU A 30 14.43 1.55 8.54
N PRO A 31 14.30 2.04 9.78
CA PRO A 31 13.04 2.63 10.18
C PRO A 31 12.68 3.71 9.14
N ALA A 32 11.42 3.80 8.73
CA ALA A 32 10.96 4.67 7.65
C ALA A 32 11.43 6.14 7.81
N SER A 33 11.76 6.53 9.05
CA SER A 33 12.38 7.79 9.46
C SER A 33 13.85 8.01 9.05
N THR A 34 14.52 7.05 8.42
CA THR A 34 15.94 7.15 8.00
C THR A 34 16.15 7.19 6.49
N VAL A 35 15.09 7.02 5.69
CA VAL A 35 15.15 7.15 4.24
C VAL A 35 15.03 8.63 3.88
N ALA A 36 15.95 9.16 3.06
CA ALA A 36 15.91 10.55 2.65
C ALA A 36 14.59 10.85 1.89
N VAL A 37 13.80 11.78 2.43
CA VAL A 37 12.51 12.22 1.87
C VAL A 37 12.67 12.89 0.49
N ASN A 38 13.90 13.30 0.14
CA ASN A 38 14.17 14.24 -0.95
C ASN A 38 14.63 13.65 -2.29
N ASP A 39 14.75 12.32 -2.45
CA ASP A 39 15.15 11.73 -3.73
C ASP A 39 14.03 10.87 -4.35
N GLY A 40 13.54 11.33 -5.50
CA GLY A 40 12.69 10.54 -6.41
C GLY A 40 11.24 11.02 -6.57
N PRO A 41 10.54 10.50 -7.60
CA PRO A 41 9.12 10.81 -7.80
C PRO A 41 8.27 10.20 -6.68
N LYS A 42 7.14 10.86 -6.37
CA LYS A 42 6.11 10.31 -5.48
C LYS A 42 5.76 8.89 -5.88
N ALA A 43 5.57 8.04 -4.87
CA ALA A 43 5.11 6.68 -5.06
C ALA A 43 3.71 6.50 -4.49
N TYR A 44 2.98 5.58 -5.10
CA TYR A 44 1.62 5.21 -4.75
C TYR A 44 1.58 3.72 -4.48
N LEU A 45 0.93 3.36 -3.39
CA LEU A 45 0.55 1.99 -3.10
C LEU A 45 -0.95 1.88 -3.26
N THR A 46 -1.41 0.90 -4.03
CA THR A 46 -2.84 0.63 -4.16
C THR A 46 -3.18 -0.74 -3.61
N ALA A 47 -4.34 -0.85 -2.99
CA ALA A 47 -4.90 -2.13 -2.59
C ALA A 47 -6.38 -2.16 -3.00
N SER A 48 -6.81 -3.26 -3.61
CA SER A 48 -8.20 -3.40 -4.06
C SER A 48 -8.74 -4.78 -3.75
N TYR A 49 -10.01 -4.83 -3.39
CA TYR A 49 -10.76 -6.08 -3.43
C TYR A 49 -12.18 -5.82 -3.90
N LYS A 50 -12.82 -6.89 -4.37
CA LYS A 50 -14.22 -6.90 -4.78
C LYS A 50 -14.99 -7.82 -3.86
N MET A 51 -16.21 -7.45 -3.52
CA MET A 51 -17.10 -8.27 -2.73
C MET A 51 -18.50 -8.23 -3.33
N ASN A 52 -19.19 -9.36 -3.29
CA ASN A 52 -20.60 -9.43 -3.62
C ASN A 52 -21.38 -9.58 -2.31
N VAL A 53 -22.26 -8.64 -2.01
CA VAL A 53 -23.14 -8.69 -0.83
C VAL A 53 -24.58 -8.56 -1.32
N ASP A 54 -25.41 -9.55 -0.99
CA ASP A 54 -26.82 -9.61 -1.38
C ASP A 54 -27.06 -9.40 -2.89
N GLY A 55 -26.17 -9.94 -3.73
CA GLY A 55 -26.27 -9.85 -5.19
C GLY A 55 -25.79 -8.51 -5.79
N ARG A 56 -25.28 -7.58 -4.97
CA ARG A 56 -24.65 -6.34 -5.42
C ARG A 56 -23.13 -6.46 -5.35
N ASP A 57 -22.46 -6.05 -6.41
CA ASP A 57 -21.00 -5.96 -6.44
C ASP A 57 -20.53 -4.62 -5.87
N PHE A 58 -19.62 -4.71 -4.91
CA PHE A 58 -18.92 -3.58 -4.32
C PHE A 58 -17.42 -3.73 -4.57
N SER A 59 -16.75 -2.61 -4.84
CA SER A 59 -15.29 -2.60 -4.95
C SER A 59 -14.70 -1.60 -3.98
N LEU A 60 -13.81 -2.09 -3.13
CA LEU A 60 -12.99 -1.23 -2.30
C LEU A 60 -11.67 -0.97 -3.02
N LYS A 61 -11.29 0.30 -3.10
CA LYS A 61 -9.95 0.72 -3.55
C LYS A 61 -9.33 1.63 -2.50
N MET A 62 -8.13 1.28 -2.07
CA MET A 62 -7.25 2.12 -1.27
C MET A 62 -6.11 2.62 -2.14
N VAL A 63 -5.75 3.89 -1.96
CA VAL A 63 -4.57 4.49 -2.55
C VAL A 63 -3.86 5.29 -1.48
N TYR A 64 -2.60 4.98 -1.24
CA TYR A 64 -1.72 5.72 -0.33
C TYR A 64 -0.66 6.43 -1.15
N ASP A 65 -0.31 7.65 -0.77
CA ASP A 65 0.84 8.36 -1.33
C ASP A 65 2.02 8.36 -0.35
N PHE A 66 3.21 8.32 -0.95
CA PHE A 66 4.48 8.36 -0.25
C PHE A 66 5.42 9.33 -0.95
N PRO A 67 6.37 9.93 -0.22
CA PRO A 67 7.37 10.83 -0.80
C PRO A 67 8.15 10.20 -1.96
N ASN A 68 8.51 8.92 -1.84
CA ASN A 68 9.20 8.16 -2.88
C ASN A 68 8.98 6.64 -2.71
N SER A 69 9.46 5.86 -3.70
CA SER A 69 9.29 4.39 -3.71
C SER A 69 10.03 3.70 -2.58
N GLN A 70 11.16 4.23 -2.11
CA GLN A 70 11.93 3.63 -1.01
C GLN A 70 11.16 3.72 0.31
N VAL A 71 10.54 4.87 0.60
CA VAL A 71 9.67 5.04 1.77
C VAL A 71 8.44 4.14 1.67
N CYS A 72 7.82 4.06 0.49
CA CYS A 72 6.68 3.18 0.24
C CYS A 72 7.04 1.70 0.53
N GLU A 73 8.13 1.20 -0.06
CA GLU A 73 8.58 -0.18 0.13
C GLU A 73 8.98 -0.47 1.58
N ALA A 74 9.63 0.48 2.26
CA ALA A 74 9.96 0.34 3.67
C ALA A 74 8.70 0.19 4.53
N GLN A 75 7.64 0.97 4.28
CA GLN A 75 6.38 0.84 5.01
C GLN A 75 5.53 -0.38 4.59
N LEU A 76 5.64 -0.80 3.32
CA LEU A 76 5.01 -2.03 2.86
C LEU A 76 5.66 -3.28 3.46
N ASN A 77 6.96 -3.25 3.75
CA ASN A 77 7.67 -4.39 4.31
C ASN A 77 7.84 -4.35 5.84
N THR A 78 7.67 -3.19 6.48
CA THR A 78 7.77 -3.10 7.93
C THR A 78 6.66 -3.88 8.64
N THR A 79 7.02 -4.45 9.79
CA THR A 79 6.12 -5.09 10.75
C THR A 79 5.61 -4.11 11.80
N ASP A 80 6.07 -2.85 11.76
CA ASP A 80 5.59 -1.79 12.64
C ASP A 80 4.07 -1.64 12.50
N THR A 81 3.39 -1.65 13.63
CA THR A 81 1.94 -1.56 13.74
C THR A 81 1.44 -0.12 13.71
N MET A 82 2.33 0.88 13.69
CA MET A 82 1.98 2.30 13.78
C MET A 82 2.21 3.12 12.49
N ASN A 83 2.45 2.50 11.33
CA ASN A 83 2.51 3.22 10.06
C ASN A 83 1.13 3.33 9.37
N MET A 84 1.03 4.10 8.29
CA MET A 84 -0.25 4.33 7.62
C MET A 84 -0.82 3.08 6.95
N ILE A 85 0.03 2.14 6.52
CA ILE A 85 -0.38 0.88 5.89
C ILE A 85 -0.68 -0.22 6.93
N SER A 86 -0.19 -0.11 8.16
CA SER A 86 -0.33 -1.14 9.19
C SER A 86 -1.79 -1.38 9.55
N THR A 87 -2.60 -0.32 9.58
CA THR A 87 -4.05 -0.40 9.77
C THR A 87 -4.69 -1.30 8.72
N PHE A 88 -4.27 -1.19 7.45
CA PHE A 88 -4.75 -2.05 6.38
C PHE A 88 -4.26 -3.49 6.55
N LYS A 89 -2.95 -3.70 6.74
CA LYS A 89 -2.37 -5.04 6.96
C LYS A 89 -3.03 -5.78 8.12
N GLN A 90 -3.23 -5.10 9.25
CA GLN A 90 -3.87 -5.69 10.42
C GLN A 90 -5.33 -6.02 10.17
N ARG A 91 -6.10 -5.13 9.54
CA ARG A 91 -7.50 -5.41 9.18
C ARG A 91 -7.59 -6.62 8.25
N CYS A 92 -6.71 -6.70 7.25
CA CYS A 92 -6.68 -7.84 6.35
C CYS A 92 -6.16 -9.13 6.99
N SER A 93 -5.39 -9.07 8.07
CA SER A 93 -4.88 -10.29 8.71
C SER A 93 -5.99 -11.17 9.30
N SER A 94 -7.11 -10.57 9.72
CA SER A 94 -8.26 -11.26 10.34
C SER A 94 -9.45 -11.50 9.40
N ASP A 95 -9.54 -10.78 8.28
CA ASP A 95 -10.69 -10.82 7.36
C ASP A 95 -10.34 -11.59 6.08
N SER A 96 -11.05 -12.71 5.82
CA SER A 96 -10.77 -13.58 4.67
C SER A 96 -10.97 -12.90 3.32
N VAL A 97 -11.90 -11.94 3.22
CA VAL A 97 -12.16 -11.20 1.97
C VAL A 97 -11.05 -10.17 1.74
N CYS A 98 -10.58 -9.54 2.80
CA CYS A 98 -9.47 -8.59 2.75
C CYS A 98 -8.13 -9.28 2.46
N LYS A 99 -7.94 -10.55 2.86
CA LYS A 99 -6.74 -11.35 2.49
C LYS A 99 -6.57 -11.54 0.99
N GLU A 100 -7.68 -11.53 0.24
CA GLU A 100 -7.67 -11.62 -1.21
C GLU A 100 -7.49 -10.26 -1.88
N ALA A 101 -7.20 -9.20 -1.12
CA ALA A 101 -6.91 -7.89 -1.68
C ALA A 101 -5.67 -7.96 -2.58
N ASP A 102 -5.84 -7.47 -3.80
CA ASP A 102 -4.77 -7.24 -4.75
C ASP A 102 -4.02 -5.96 -4.33
N ILE A 103 -2.83 -6.16 -3.75
CA ILE A 103 -1.93 -5.10 -3.32
C ILE A 103 -0.89 -4.90 -4.43
N SER A 104 -0.85 -3.70 -5.00
CA SER A 104 0.13 -3.36 -6.02
C SER A 104 1.53 -3.22 -5.42
N SER A 105 2.56 -3.29 -6.26
CA SER A 105 3.87 -2.76 -5.90
C SER A 105 3.82 -1.23 -5.75
N CYS A 106 4.85 -0.67 -5.11
CA CYS A 106 5.03 0.78 -5.04
C CYS A 106 5.33 1.36 -6.43
N SER A 107 4.40 2.16 -6.96
CA SER A 107 4.44 2.66 -8.34
C SER A 107 4.44 4.18 -8.38
N SER A 108 5.09 4.80 -9.36
CA SER A 108 4.95 6.25 -9.62
C SER A 108 3.62 6.62 -10.28
N PHE A 109 2.81 5.62 -10.63
CA PHE A 109 1.54 5.78 -11.32
C PHE A 109 0.36 5.39 -10.43
N THR A 110 -0.69 6.22 -10.49
CA THR A 110 -2.05 5.92 -10.04
C THR A 110 -3.02 6.74 -10.89
N ASP A 111 -4.28 6.31 -10.99
CA ASP A 111 -5.29 7.02 -11.79
C ASP A 111 -5.51 8.45 -11.27
N GLN A 112 -5.76 9.39 -12.18
CA GLN A 112 -5.90 10.81 -11.85
C GLN A 112 -6.97 11.07 -10.78
N LYS A 113 -8.13 10.40 -10.85
CA LYS A 113 -9.20 10.55 -9.86
C LYS A 113 -8.74 10.28 -8.42
N TYR A 114 -7.83 9.33 -8.20
CA TYR A 114 -7.33 9.04 -6.86
C TYR A 114 -6.31 10.09 -6.40
N LYS A 115 -5.56 10.70 -7.33
CA LYS A 115 -4.73 11.87 -7.02
C LYS A 115 -5.61 13.05 -6.61
N ASP A 116 -6.69 13.29 -7.34
CA ASP A 116 -7.64 14.36 -7.04
C ASP A 116 -8.29 14.14 -5.65
N MET A 117 -8.64 12.89 -5.30
CA MET A 117 -9.13 12.54 -3.96
C MET A 117 -8.06 12.75 -2.88
N LEU A 118 -6.81 12.37 -3.12
CA LEU A 118 -5.69 12.62 -2.20
C LEU A 118 -5.47 14.14 -2.00
N ASP A 119 -5.70 14.94 -3.03
CA ASP A 119 -5.65 16.41 -2.98
C ASP A 119 -6.96 17.05 -2.49
N LYS A 120 -7.96 16.25 -2.11
CA LYS A 120 -9.30 16.68 -1.68
C LYS A 120 -10.09 17.52 -2.70
N ASN A 121 -9.79 17.34 -3.99
CA ASN A 121 -10.39 18.05 -5.12
C ASN A 121 -11.40 17.19 -5.91
N TYR A 122 -11.71 15.98 -5.43
CA TYR A 122 -12.69 15.09 -6.06
C TYR A 122 -14.02 15.15 -5.32
N HIS A 123 -15.14 15.25 -6.06
CA HIS A 123 -16.47 15.46 -5.50
C HIS A 123 -17.56 14.53 -6.04
N ASP A 124 -17.24 13.64 -6.99
CA ASP A 124 -18.26 12.81 -7.66
C ASP A 124 -18.66 11.56 -6.84
N THR A 125 -17.92 11.23 -5.77
CA THR A 125 -18.21 10.08 -4.90
C THR A 125 -17.76 10.37 -3.49
N HIS A 126 -18.41 9.71 -2.53
CA HIS A 126 -17.93 9.69 -1.16
C HIS A 126 -16.67 8.84 -1.03
N TYR A 127 -15.70 9.32 -0.26
CA TYR A 127 -14.48 8.61 0.07
C TYR A 127 -13.99 8.99 1.48
N ILE A 128 -13.11 8.16 2.00
CA ILE A 128 -12.47 8.38 3.30
C ILE A 128 -11.07 8.89 3.02
N TYR A 129 -10.77 10.10 3.46
CA TYR A 129 -9.42 10.64 3.47
C TYR A 129 -8.73 10.30 4.78
N LEU A 130 -7.48 9.84 4.67
CA LEU A 130 -6.60 9.45 5.76
C LEU A 130 -5.37 10.36 5.75
N SER A 131 -4.95 10.84 6.91
CA SER A 131 -3.66 11.52 7.07
C SER A 131 -3.08 11.28 8.45
N ASP A 132 -1.75 11.23 8.55
CA ASP A 132 -1.07 11.14 9.83
C ASP A 132 -0.58 12.53 10.26
N SER A 133 -1.01 12.99 11.44
CA SER A 133 -0.56 14.26 12.02
C SER A 133 0.96 14.35 12.25
N LYS A 134 1.66 13.21 12.34
CA LYS A 134 3.11 13.11 12.55
C LYS A 134 3.89 12.91 11.26
N LEU A 135 3.24 12.43 10.20
CA LEU A 135 3.83 12.15 8.89
C LEU A 135 3.05 12.92 7.82
N THR A 136 3.31 14.22 7.73
CA THR A 136 2.54 15.15 6.89
C THR A 136 2.59 14.86 5.40
N ASP A 137 3.63 14.16 4.95
CA ASP A 137 3.86 13.84 3.53
C ASP A 137 3.25 12.48 3.14
N GLN A 138 2.36 11.96 3.98
CA GLN A 138 1.70 10.67 3.84
C GLN A 138 0.20 10.82 4.06
N ARG A 139 -0.55 10.51 3.01
CA ARG A 139 -2.00 10.48 3.02
C ARG A 139 -2.51 9.26 2.29
N GLY A 140 -3.75 8.91 2.58
CA GLY A 140 -4.43 7.80 1.97
C GLY A 140 -5.86 8.15 1.64
N VAL A 141 -6.44 7.43 0.69
CA VAL A 141 -7.86 7.46 0.42
C VAL A 141 -8.40 6.03 0.41
N ILE A 142 -9.59 5.85 0.97
CA ILE A 142 -10.38 4.63 0.86
C ILE A 142 -11.66 4.97 0.10
N VAL A 143 -11.89 4.30 -1.03
CA VAL A 143 -13.06 4.51 -1.86
C VAL A 143 -13.86 3.22 -1.94
N PHE A 144 -15.16 3.33 -1.73
CA PHE A 144 -16.10 2.22 -1.82
C PHE A 144 -17.02 2.44 -3.02
N TRP A 145 -16.67 1.83 -4.14
CA TRP A 145 -17.47 1.90 -5.36
C TRP A 145 -18.71 1.01 -5.24
N GLY A 146 -19.87 1.56 -5.59
CA GLY A 146 -21.16 0.87 -5.58
C GLY A 146 -22.00 1.08 -4.31
N LEU A 147 -21.46 1.81 -3.31
CA LEU A 147 -22.25 2.27 -2.17
C LEU A 147 -23.08 3.50 -2.54
N ASN A 148 -24.29 3.59 -1.98
CA ASN A 148 -25.04 4.84 -1.94
C ASN A 148 -24.53 5.77 -0.81
N GLU A 149 -25.10 6.96 -0.71
CA GLU A 149 -24.73 7.97 0.30
C GLU A 149 -24.85 7.44 1.74
N GLN A 150 -26.01 6.90 2.11
CA GLN A 150 -26.23 6.37 3.46
C GLN A 150 -25.31 5.19 3.81
N GLU A 151 -25.03 4.32 2.84
CA GLU A 151 -24.08 3.22 2.99
C GLU A 151 -22.65 3.74 3.20
N SER A 152 -22.26 4.77 2.46
CA SER A 152 -20.95 5.40 2.55
C SER A 152 -20.72 6.09 3.90
N GLU A 153 -21.74 6.80 4.41
CA GLU A 153 -21.70 7.41 5.75
C GLU A 153 -21.50 6.37 6.85
N LYS A 154 -22.30 5.29 6.82
CA LYS A 154 -22.18 4.18 7.79
C LYS A 154 -20.80 3.52 7.74
N MET A 155 -20.27 3.35 6.53
CA MET A 155 -18.92 2.80 6.35
C MET A 155 -17.85 3.74 6.92
N CYS A 156 -17.97 5.04 6.70
CA CYS A 156 -17.03 6.00 7.27
C CYS A 156 -17.08 6.01 8.80
N ASP A 157 -18.27 5.98 9.41
CA ASP A 157 -18.45 5.88 10.86
C ASP A 157 -17.83 4.60 11.42
N TYR A 158 -18.00 3.47 10.72
CA TYR A 158 -17.38 2.20 11.08
C TYR A 158 -15.85 2.31 11.08
N VAL A 159 -15.27 2.86 10.00
CA VAL A 159 -13.81 3.05 9.89
C VAL A 159 -13.28 3.97 10.99
N LYS A 160 -13.97 5.08 11.29
CA LYS A 160 -13.62 6.01 12.38
C LYS A 160 -13.63 5.32 13.74
N LYS A 161 -14.67 4.54 14.06
CA LYS A 161 -14.78 3.81 15.33
C LYS A 161 -13.67 2.77 15.48
N SER A 162 -13.43 1.99 14.42
CA SER A 162 -12.43 0.91 14.40
C SER A 162 -10.99 1.40 14.44
N ASN A 163 -10.71 2.65 14.05
CA ASN A 163 -9.32 3.16 14.03
C ASN A 163 -8.87 3.79 15.35
N ARG A 164 -9.79 4.15 16.25
CA ARG A 164 -9.46 4.79 17.55
C ARG A 164 -8.53 3.98 18.44
N THR A 165 -8.39 2.68 18.19
CA THR A 165 -7.61 1.74 19.01
C THR A 165 -6.27 1.34 18.42
N ILE A 166 -5.99 1.65 17.14
CA ILE A 166 -4.86 1.07 16.40
C ILE A 166 -3.76 2.10 16.09
N ASN A 167 -4.12 3.31 15.64
CA ASN A 167 -3.17 4.38 15.31
C ASN A 167 -3.92 5.73 15.25
N PRO A 168 -3.42 6.85 15.83
CA PRO A 168 -4.05 8.16 15.68
C PRO A 168 -3.86 8.75 14.26
N ILE A 169 -4.50 8.12 13.27
CA ILE A 169 -4.64 8.64 11.92
C ILE A 169 -5.89 9.52 11.89
N ASN A 170 -5.77 10.71 11.32
CA ASN A 170 -6.91 11.58 11.05
C ASN A 170 -7.75 10.96 9.93
N ILE A 171 -9.06 10.85 10.18
CA ILE A 171 -10.03 10.29 9.23
C ILE A 171 -11.09 11.35 8.92
N GLU A 172 -11.19 11.71 7.66
CA GLU A 172 -12.22 12.61 7.13
C GLU A 172 -13.10 11.84 6.13
N CYS A 173 -14.42 12.05 6.18
CA CYS A 173 -15.33 11.56 5.15
C CYS A 173 -15.61 12.74 4.22
N LEU A 174 -15.34 12.58 2.93
CA LEU A 174 -15.46 13.61 1.91
C LEU A 174 -16.34 13.11 0.77
#